data_AF-A0A1G2VFJ9-F1
#
_entry.id   AF-A0A1G2VFJ9-F1
#
_cell.length_a   1.000
_cell.length_b   1.000
_cell.length_c   1.000
_cell.angle_alpha   90.00
_cell.angle_beta   90.00
_cell.angle_gamma   90.00
#
_symmetry.space_group_name_H-M   'P 1'
#
loop_
_entity.id
_entity.type
_entity.pdbx_description
1 polymer ?
#
loop_
_entity_poly.entity_id
_entity_poly.type
_entity_poly.pdbx_seq_one_letter_code
_entity_poly.pdbx_strand_id
1 'polypeptide(L)'
;MQQFVAVYLFSHQSIITVTTIMSRVCALCGKTSVMQWRYKKLRGHFNPTLKERKFPNLQITTTSDGRRVRACTKCIRTTLKVHVRRPVTTITATVTTPTSPTKS
;
A
#
# COMPACT_ATOMS: atom_id res chain seq x y z
N MET A 1 54.35 7.84 21.24
CA MET A 1 54.30 9.12 20.50
C MET A 1 54.66 8.79 19.06
N GLN A 2 53.84 8.81 18.01
CA GLN A 2 52.59 9.49 17.67
C GLN A 2 51.75 8.49 16.84
N GLN A 3 50.49 8.21 17.23
CA GLN A 3 49.26 8.73 16.59
C GLN A 3 49.04 8.19 15.16
N PHE A 4 48.22 7.15 15.00
CA PHE A 4 46.74 7.18 14.87
C PHE A 4 46.25 7.82 13.56
N VAL A 5 45.32 7.09 12.92
CA VAL A 5 44.29 7.49 11.93
C VAL A 5 44.69 8.00 10.54
N ALA A 6 44.39 7.20 9.51
CA ALA A 6 43.53 7.59 8.37
C ALA A 6 43.30 6.42 7.39
N VAL A 7 42.87 5.25 7.89
CA VAL A 7 41.94 4.43 7.11
C VAL A 7 40.62 5.22 7.08
N TYR A 8 39.84 5.14 6.01
CA TYR A 8 38.59 5.87 5.73
C TYR A 8 38.73 7.16 4.91
N LEU A 9 39.28 7.02 3.70
CA LEU A 9 38.82 7.86 2.59
C LEU A 9 37.48 7.32 2.08
N PHE A 10 36.43 8.07 2.40
CA PHE A 10 35.30 8.32 1.52
C PHE A 10 34.39 7.14 1.16
N SER A 11 33.89 6.45 2.19
CA SER A 11 32.62 5.70 2.15
C SER A 11 31.36 6.59 2.13
N HIS A 12 31.47 7.84 1.67
CA HIS A 12 30.36 8.80 1.59
C HIS A 12 29.89 9.00 0.14
N GLN A 13 29.59 7.91 -0.57
CA GLN A 13 28.69 8.02 -1.71
C GLN A 13 27.25 7.92 -1.20
N SER A 14 26.51 9.01 -1.42
CA SER A 14 25.05 9.01 -1.57
C SER A 14 24.20 9.16 -0.30
N ILE A 15 24.52 10.13 0.57
CA ILE A 15 23.47 10.80 1.39
C ILE A 15 22.81 11.87 0.49
N ILE A 16 22.13 11.43 -0.56
CA ILE A 16 21.39 12.32 -1.46
C ILE A 16 19.91 12.11 -1.19
N THR A 17 19.38 13.02 -0.35
CA THR A 17 18.02 13.55 -0.37
C THR A 17 16.88 12.53 -0.29
N VAL A 18 16.52 12.13 0.94
CA VAL A 18 15.11 11.82 1.24
C VAL A 18 14.39 13.16 1.43
N THR A 19 14.27 13.93 0.35
CA THR A 19 13.27 15.00 0.27
C THR A 19 11.91 14.34 0.41
N THR A 20 11.42 14.28 1.64
CA THR A 20 10.05 13.91 1.96
C THR A 20 9.15 14.98 1.36
N ILE A 21 8.79 14.76 0.10
CA ILE A 21 7.76 15.51 -0.60
C ILE A 21 6.53 15.43 0.33
N MET A 22 6.12 16.55 0.96
CA MET A 22 4.85 16.68 1.68
C MET A 22 3.68 16.65 0.68
N SER A 23 3.69 15.65 -0.17
CA SER A 23 2.71 15.39 -1.19
C SER A 23 1.53 14.66 -0.52
N ARG A 24 0.30 15.07 -0.83
CA ARG A 24 -0.92 14.35 -0.41
C ARG A 24 -1.07 13.11 -1.29
N VAL A 25 -0.10 12.21 -1.18
CA VAL A 25 0.04 11.01 -2.00
C VAL A 25 0.09 9.78 -1.13
N CYS A 26 -0.59 8.72 -1.57
CA CYS A 26 -0.55 7.43 -0.90
C CYS A 26 0.79 6.73 -1.18
N ALA A 27 1.53 6.36 -0.14
CA ALA A 27 2.80 5.64 -0.27
C ALA A 27 2.67 4.24 -0.91
N LEU A 28 1.49 3.61 -0.84
CA LEU A 28 1.28 2.24 -1.31
C LEU A 28 0.76 2.14 -2.75
N CYS A 29 -0.05 3.09 -3.21
CA CYS A 29 -0.65 3.05 -4.55
C CYS A 29 -0.46 4.32 -5.37
N GLY A 30 0.32 5.29 -4.88
CA GLY A 30 0.63 6.52 -5.61
C GLY A 30 -0.57 7.45 -5.85
N LYS A 31 -1.74 7.18 -5.24
CA LYS A 31 -2.93 8.02 -5.44
C LYS A 31 -2.68 9.46 -5.03
N THR A 32 -2.94 10.36 -5.97
CA THR A 32 -2.82 11.81 -5.80
C THR A 32 -4.21 12.46 -5.73
N SER A 33 -4.24 13.77 -5.52
CA SER A 33 -5.48 14.55 -5.60
C SER A 33 -5.93 14.73 -7.05
N VAL A 34 -7.24 14.70 -7.29
CA VAL A 34 -7.85 14.93 -8.60
C VAL A 34 -8.70 16.20 -8.60
N MET A 35 -8.78 16.89 -9.73
CA MET A 35 -9.72 17.98 -9.94
C MET A 35 -11.03 17.42 -10.49
N GLN A 36 -12.15 17.71 -9.85
CA GLN A 36 -13.46 17.27 -10.29
C GLN A 36 -14.46 18.43 -10.27
N TRP A 37 -15.42 18.38 -11.18
CA TRP A 37 -16.56 19.28 -11.16
C TRP A 37 -17.58 18.82 -10.14
N ARG A 38 -18.10 19.77 -9.36
CA ARG A 38 -19.30 19.56 -8.56
C ARG A 38 -20.52 19.73 -9.46
N TYR A 39 -21.36 18.71 -9.55
CA TYR A 39 -22.59 18.76 -10.33
C TYR A 39 -23.79 19.00 -9.42
N LYS A 40 -24.71 19.87 -9.87
CA LYS A 40 -26.01 20.09 -9.23
C LYS A 40 -27.11 19.68 -10.21
N LYS A 41 -28.05 18.82 -9.78
CA LYS A 41 -29.19 18.44 -10.59
C LYS A 41 -30.23 19.57 -10.61
N LEU A 42 -30.59 20.06 -11.80
CA LEU A 42 -31.59 21.09 -12.03
C LEU A 42 -32.55 20.61 -13.12
N ARG A 43 -33.87 20.65 -12.86
CA ARG A 43 -34.95 20.25 -13.80
C ARG A 43 -34.56 19.09 -14.75
N GLY A 44 -34.09 17.98 -14.18
CA GLY A 44 -33.74 16.75 -14.90
C GLY A 44 -32.28 16.59 -15.34
N HIS A 45 -31.47 17.65 -15.38
CA HIS A 45 -30.10 17.62 -15.92
C HIS A 45 -29.05 17.96 -14.86
N PHE A 46 -27.84 17.38 -14.95
CA PHE A 46 -26.72 17.69 -14.07
C PHE A 46 -25.87 18.83 -14.65
N ASN A 47 -25.91 20.00 -14.00
CA ASN A 47 -25.12 21.16 -14.41
C ASN A 47 -23.81 21.22 -13.59
N PRO A 48 -22.62 21.23 -14.21
CA PRO A 48 -21.37 21.50 -13.49
C PRO A 48 -21.38 22.92 -12.91
N THR A 49 -20.95 23.06 -11.65
CA THR A 49 -20.98 24.33 -10.92
C THR A 49 -19.58 24.87 -10.64
N LEU A 50 -18.81 24.16 -9.82
CA LEU A 50 -17.48 24.58 -9.40
C LEU A 50 -16.49 23.42 -9.57
N LYS A 51 -15.27 23.71 -10.02
CA LYS A 51 -14.15 22.76 -9.95
C LYS A 51 -13.61 22.73 -8.53
N GLU A 52 -13.62 21.57 -7.91
CA GLU A 52 -13.04 21.35 -6.58
C GLU A 52 -11.98 20.25 -6.63
N ARG A 53 -10.98 20.35 -5.76
CA ARG A 53 -9.94 19.32 -5.60
C ARG A 53 -10.42 18.26 -4.62
N LYS A 54 -10.46 17.01 -5.05
CA LYS A 54 -10.72 15.85 -4.18
C LYS A 54 -9.40 15.23 -3.76
N PHE A 55 -9.23 15.08 -2.45
CA PHE A 55 -8.04 14.47 -1.86
C PHE A 55 -8.28 12.99 -1.56
N PRO A 56 -7.27 12.12 -1.73
CA PRO A 56 -7.34 10.77 -1.22
C PRO A 56 -7.49 10.80 0.31
N ASN A 57 -8.30 9.89 0.86
CA ASN A 57 -8.43 9.72 2.31
C ASN A 57 -7.17 9.04 2.87
N LEU A 58 -6.13 9.83 3.10
CA LEU A 58 -4.84 9.42 3.63
C LEU A 58 -4.89 9.38 5.15
N GLN A 59 -4.43 8.27 5.72
CA GLN A 59 -4.29 8.06 7.15
C GLN A 59 -2.87 7.58 7.45
N ILE A 60 -2.39 7.84 8.66
CA ILE A 60 -1.08 7.36 9.10
C ILE A 60 -1.23 5.91 9.57
N THR A 61 -0.44 5.00 9.01
CA THR A 61 -0.42 3.59 9.39
C THR A 61 0.97 3.06 9.51
N THR A 62 1.11 2.00 10.30
CA THR A 62 2.36 1.28 10.50
C THR A 62 2.43 0.11 9.51
N THR A 63 3.51 0.05 8.74
CA THR A 63 3.82 -1.06 7.83
C THR A 63 4.33 -2.28 8.63
N SER A 64 4.38 -3.46 8.02
CA SER A 64 5.02 -4.67 8.59
C SER A 64 6.43 -4.40 9.13
N ASP A 65 7.15 -3.47 8.49
CA ASP A 65 8.53 -3.11 8.84
C ASP A 65 8.62 -2.12 10.02
N GLY A 66 7.50 -1.84 10.71
CA GLY A 66 7.43 -0.92 11.85
C GLY A 66 7.46 0.57 11.48
N ARG A 67 7.63 0.93 10.20
CA ARG A 67 7.68 2.31 9.73
C ARG A 67 6.28 2.93 9.63
N ARG A 68 6.15 4.21 9.96
CA ARG A 68 4.90 4.98 9.80
C ARG A 68 4.84 5.60 8.41
N VAL A 69 3.79 5.29 7.65
CA VAL A 69 3.54 5.81 6.30
C VAL A 69 2.15 6.41 6.17
N ARG A 70 1.99 7.39 5.28
CA ARG A 70 0.66 7.90 4.88
C ARG A 70 0.10 7.02 3.77
N ALA A 71 -0.95 6.27 4.07
CA ALA A 71 -1.61 5.37 3.12
C ALA A 71 -3.11 5.68 3.02
N CYS A 72 -3.71 5.41 1.87
CA CYS A 72 -5.15 5.60 1.71
C CYS A 72 -5.95 4.49 2.41
N THR A 73 -7.13 4.82 2.91
CA THR A 73 -7.99 3.87 3.65
C THR A 73 -8.31 2.59 2.88
N LYS A 74 -8.41 2.64 1.54
CA LYS A 74 -8.58 1.44 0.71
C LYS A 74 -7.40 0.48 0.82
N CYS A 75 -6.17 1.00 0.78
CA CYS A 75 -4.97 0.17 0.89
C CYS A 75 -4.83 -0.42 2.30
N ILE A 76 -5.04 0.41 3.32
CA ILE A 76 -4.98 -0.04 4.73
C ILE A 76 -5.94 -1.21 4.96
N ARG A 77 -7.19 -1.08 4.50
CA ARG A 77 -8.19 -2.15 4.61
C ARG A 77 -7.77 -3.43 3.89
N THR A 78 -7.16 -3.32 2.71
CA THR A 78 -6.69 -4.49 1.94
C THR A 78 -5.54 -5.20 2.64
N THR A 79 -4.57 -4.46 3.17
CA THR A 79 -3.44 -5.03 3.94
C THR A 79 -3.94 -5.81 5.15
N LEU A 80 -4.93 -5.28 5.88
CA LEU A 80 -5.54 -5.99 7.01
C LEU A 80 -6.22 -7.31 6.61
N LYS A 81 -6.88 -7.37 5.45
CA LYS A 81 -7.52 -8.62 4.99
C LYS A 81 -6.51 -9.74 4.72
N VAL A 82 -5.30 -9.41 4.27
CA VAL A 82 -4.24 -10.41 4.02
C VAL A 82 -3.72 -10.97 5.34
N HIS A 83 -3.47 -10.11 6.33
CA HIS A 83 -2.98 -10.54 7.65
C HIS A 83 -4.05 -11.23 8.52
N VAL A 84 -5.34 -10.96 8.28
CA VAL A 84 -6.47 -11.61 8.98
C VAL A 84 -6.97 -12.85 8.21
N ARG A 85 -6.30 -13.27 7.13
CA ARG A 85 -6.46 -14.66 6.66
C ARG A 85 -5.93 -15.55 7.77
N ARG A 86 -6.82 -15.97 8.67
CA ARG A 86 -6.63 -17.13 9.54
C ARG A 86 -5.99 -18.20 8.65
N PRO A 87 -4.88 -18.84 9.07
CA PRO A 87 -4.37 -19.97 8.33
C PRO A 87 -5.56 -20.90 8.12
N VAL A 88 -5.91 -21.18 6.86
CA VAL A 88 -6.65 -22.39 6.58
C VAL A 88 -5.68 -23.45 7.05
N THR A 89 -5.92 -23.98 8.25
CA THR A 89 -5.26 -25.17 8.73
C THR A 89 -5.45 -26.16 7.60
N THR A 90 -4.37 -26.49 6.91
CA THR A 90 -4.33 -27.49 5.85
C THR A 90 -4.88 -28.77 6.47
N ILE A 91 -6.17 -29.06 6.24
CA ILE A 91 -6.69 -30.40 6.47
C ILE A 91 -6.08 -31.21 5.34
N THR A 92 -5.05 -31.97 5.68
CA THR A 92 -4.49 -33.03 4.86
C THR A 92 -5.64 -33.94 4.43
N ALA A 93 -6.19 -33.71 3.23
CA ALA A 93 -7.06 -34.66 2.59
C ALA A 93 -6.16 -35.80 2.10
N THR A 94 -6.02 -36.83 2.93
CA THR A 94 -5.47 -38.12 2.51
C THR A 94 -6.28 -38.60 1.31
N VAL A 95 -5.62 -38.65 0.16
CA VAL A 95 -6.14 -39.23 -1.07
C VAL A 95 -6.35 -40.72 -0.82
N THR A 96 -7.59 -41.15 -0.57
CA THR A 96 -7.98 -42.54 -0.73
C THR A 96 -8.28 -42.80 -2.20
N THR A 97 -7.41 -43.55 -2.85
CA THR A 97 -7.60 -44.12 -4.19
C THR A 97 -8.77 -45.11 -4.15
N PRO A 98 -9.85 -44.92 -4.93
CA PRO A 98 -10.82 -45.98 -5.14
C PRO A 98 -10.25 -47.00 -6.14
N THR A 99 -10.11 -48.23 -5.68
CA THR A 99 -9.84 -49.42 -6.51
C THR A 99 -10.98 -49.61 -7.51
N SER A 100 -10.63 -49.74 -8.80
CA SER A 100 -11.59 -50.05 -9.86
C SER A 100 -12.02 -51.52 -9.79
N PRO A 101 -13.30 -51.86 -10.02
CA PRO A 101 -13.71 -53.26 -10.13
C PRO A 101 -13.28 -53.82 -11.50
N THR A 102 -12.44 -54.84 -11.47
CA THR A 102 -12.19 -55.75 -12.60
C THR A 102 -13.50 -56.47 -12.95
N LYS A 103 -13.92 -56.36 -14.21
CA LYS A 103 -15.00 -57.20 -14.77
C LYS A 103 -14.38 -58.18 -15.76
N SER A 104 -14.62 -59.45 -15.48
CA SER A 104 -14.41 -60.67 -16.27
C SER A 104 -15.07 -60.62 -17.64
#